data_AF-A0A259PMN8-F1
#
_entry.id   AF-A0A259PMN8-F1
#
_cell.length_a   1.000
_cell.length_b   1.000
_cell.length_c   1.000
_cell.angle_alpha   90.00
_cell.angle_beta   90.00
_cell.angle_gamma   90.00
#
_symmetry.space_group_name_H-M   'P 1'
#
loop_
_entity.id
_entity.type
_entity.pdbx_description
1 polymer ?
#
loop_
_entity_poly.entity_id
_entity_poly.type
_entity_poly.pdbx_seq_one_letter_code
_entity_poly.pdbx_strand_id
1 'polypeptide(L)'
;MSTIPATGPTTYLLVDGENIDATLGSSILGGRPSPDQRPRWERVLAFAEQRWGQHVRGLFFLNASSGSLPMSFVQALLAIGFQPIPLAGDATEKVVDIGIKRMLDAIAEHGGDVMLAT
;
A
#
# COMPACT_ATOMS: atom_id res chain seq x y z
N MET A 1 1.61 -25.12 10.16
CA MET A 1 2.04 -24.00 11.05
C MET A 1 0.78 -23.27 11.48
N SER A 2 0.47 -23.31 12.78
CA SER A 2 -0.76 -22.73 13.32
C SER A 2 -0.57 -21.22 13.46
N THR A 3 -1.37 -20.43 12.75
CA THR A 3 -1.39 -18.97 12.90
C THR A 3 -2.03 -18.65 14.25
N ILE A 4 -1.22 -18.30 15.24
CA ILE A 4 -1.74 -17.72 16.48
C ILE A 4 -2.39 -16.39 16.09
N PRO A 5 -3.68 -16.14 16.41
CA PRO A 5 -4.24 -14.81 16.19
C PRO A 5 -3.45 -13.84 17.06
N ALA A 6 -2.72 -12.91 16.43
CA ALA A 6 -2.00 -11.87 17.13
C ALA A 6 -3.01 -11.11 18.00
N THR A 7 -2.95 -11.33 19.32
CA THR A 7 -3.91 -10.79 20.29
C THR A 7 -3.58 -9.33 20.65
N GLY A 8 -2.64 -8.72 19.92
CA GLY A 8 -2.26 -7.30 20.04
C GLY A 8 -2.95 -6.43 18.96
N PRO A 9 -2.97 -5.10 19.14
CA PRO A 9 -3.53 -4.19 18.16
C PRO A 9 -2.83 -4.35 16.80
N THR A 10 -3.60 -4.31 15.71
CA THR A 10 -3.02 -4.37 14.35
C THR A 10 -2.54 -2.99 13.94
N THR A 11 -1.32 -2.89 13.44
CA THR A 11 -0.84 -1.69 12.75
C THR A 11 -1.05 -1.85 11.25
N TYR A 12 -1.59 -0.84 10.60
CA TYR A 12 -1.80 -0.80 9.16
C TYR A 12 -0.85 0.21 8.53
N LEU A 13 -0.06 -0.23 7.55
CA LEU A 13 0.70 0.65 6.67
C LEU A 13 -0.09 0.83 5.39
N LEU A 14 -0.72 1.99 5.21
CA LEU A 14 -1.49 2.34 4.02
C LEU A 14 -0.59 3.07 3.03
N VAL A 15 -0.46 2.55 1.82
CA VAL A 15 0.36 3.16 0.77
C VAL A 15 -0.54 3.61 -0.38
N ASP A 16 -0.44 4.88 -0.73
CA ASP A 16 -1.03 5.46 -1.94
C ASP A 16 -0.17 5.12 -3.16
N GLY A 17 -0.57 4.08 -3.90
CA GLY A 17 0.15 3.67 -5.09
C GLY A 17 -0.04 4.59 -6.29
N GLU A 18 -1.14 5.34 -6.38
CA GLU A 18 -1.40 6.25 -7.49
C GLU A 18 -0.44 7.45 -7.44
N ASN A 19 -0.29 8.07 -6.26
CA ASN A 19 0.57 9.23 -6.08
C ASN A 19 2.06 8.88 -6.14
N ILE A 20 2.46 7.71 -5.62
CA ILE A 20 3.87 7.35 -5.56
C ILE A 20 4.41 6.91 -6.93
N ASP A 21 3.64 6.17 -7.73
CA ASP A 21 4.03 5.83 -9.10
C ASP A 21 4.10 7.09 -9.99
N ALA A 22 3.15 8.01 -9.83
CA ALA A 22 3.14 9.28 -10.55
C ALA A 22 4.35 10.16 -10.19
N THR A 23 4.67 10.27 -8.90
CA THR A 23 5.76 11.11 -8.38
C THR A 23 7.14 10.56 -8.73
N LEU A 24 7.35 9.25 -8.56
CA LEU A 24 8.62 8.61 -8.93
C LEU A 24 8.83 8.63 -10.45
N GLY A 25 7.78 8.36 -11.21
CA GLY A 25 7.87 8.29 -12.67
C GLY A 25 8.09 9.64 -13.34
N SER A 26 7.27 10.64 -13.02
CA SER A 26 7.27 11.90 -13.77
C SER A 26 8.16 13.00 -13.18
N SER A 27 8.24 13.11 -11.85
CA SER A 27 8.85 14.27 -11.19
C SER A 27 10.31 14.07 -10.76
N ILE A 28 10.78 12.81 -10.65
CA ILE A 28 12.12 12.49 -10.12
C ILE A 28 12.99 11.76 -11.16
N LEU A 29 12.40 10.86 -11.95
CA LEU A 29 13.15 9.97 -12.86
C LEU A 29 12.95 10.28 -14.36
N GLY A 30 12.01 11.16 -14.71
CA GLY A 30 11.73 11.53 -16.11
C GLY A 30 11.22 10.36 -16.98
N GLY A 31 10.65 9.33 -16.37
CA GLY A 31 10.17 8.10 -16.99
C GLY A 31 9.79 7.03 -15.97
N ARG A 32 9.21 5.90 -16.41
CA ARG A 32 8.84 4.80 -15.50
C ARG A 32 10.08 4.28 -14.74
N PRO A 33 10.04 4.16 -13.40
CA PRO A 33 11.21 3.73 -12.62
C PRO A 33 11.69 2.34 -13.03
N SER A 34 12.99 2.21 -13.28
CA SER A 34 13.67 0.90 -13.34
C SER A 34 13.59 0.19 -11.98
N PRO A 35 13.73 -1.14 -11.91
CA PRO A 35 13.59 -1.89 -10.65
C PRO A 35 14.52 -1.41 -9.52
N ASP A 36 15.73 -0.96 -9.85
CA ASP A 36 16.73 -0.41 -8.92
C ASP A 36 16.41 1.01 -8.43
N GLN A 37 15.62 1.77 -9.20
CA GLN A 37 15.15 3.10 -8.83
C GLN A 37 13.86 3.08 -8.00
N ARG A 38 13.21 1.91 -7.88
CA ARG A 38 11.98 1.79 -7.09
C ARG A 38 12.34 1.85 -5.60
N PRO A 39 11.51 2.51 -4.77
CA PRO A 39 11.64 2.44 -3.34
C PRO A 39 11.72 0.99 -2.88
N ARG A 40 12.63 0.75 -1.94
CA ARG A 40 12.78 -0.53 -1.25
C ARG A 40 11.63 -0.69 -0.26
N TRP A 41 10.44 -0.96 -0.77
CA TRP A 41 9.19 -1.04 -0.01
C TRP A 41 9.26 -2.03 1.16
N GLU A 42 10.02 -3.11 1.02
CA GLU A 42 10.27 -4.07 2.10
C GLU A 42 10.92 -3.39 3.31
N ARG A 43 11.75 -2.35 3.10
CA ARG A 43 12.39 -1.60 4.19
C ARG A 43 11.41 -0.69 4.91
N VAL A 44 10.39 -0.16 4.22
CA VAL A 44 9.35 0.66 4.84
C VAL A 44 8.47 -0.20 5.74
N LEU A 45 8.10 -1.39 5.25
CA LEU A 45 7.36 -2.37 6.05
C LEU A 45 8.16 -2.81 7.29
N ALA A 46 9.43 -3.18 7.09
CA ALA A 46 10.31 -3.57 8.20
C ALA A 46 10.54 -2.43 9.21
N PHE A 47 10.63 -1.18 8.74
CA PHE A 47 10.71 -0.02 9.62
C PHE A 47 9.45 0.12 10.48
N ALA A 48 8.26 -0.01 9.88
CA ALA A 48 7.01 0.07 10.62
C ALA A 48 6.90 -1.04 11.67
N GLU A 49 7.27 -2.28 11.33
CA GLU A 49 7.29 -3.41 12.28
C GLU A 49 8.23 -3.14 13.45
N GLN A 50 9.44 -2.64 13.18
CA GLN A 50 10.40 -2.28 14.25
C GLN A 50 9.88 -1.12 15.11
N ARG A 51 9.23 -0.12 14.49
CA ARG A 51 8.76 1.08 15.20
C ARG A 51 7.62 0.80 16.16
N TRP A 52 6.73 -0.13 15.83
CA TRP A 52 5.62 -0.53 16.70
C TRP A 52 5.90 -1.78 17.53
N GLY A 53 6.94 -2.56 17.19
CA GLY A 53 7.27 -3.81 17.89
C GLY A 53 6.20 -4.90 17.72
N GLN A 54 5.38 -4.80 16.67
CA GLN A 54 4.30 -5.73 16.37
C GLN A 54 4.13 -5.92 14.87
N HIS A 55 3.33 -6.91 14.47
CA HIS A 55 3.07 -7.19 13.07
C HIS A 55 2.33 -6.02 12.39
N VAL A 56 2.82 -5.61 11.21
CA VAL A 56 2.23 -4.55 10.39
C VAL A 56 1.59 -5.16 9.16
N ARG A 57 0.34 -4.78 8.88
CA ARG A 57 -0.34 -5.13 7.64
C ARG A 57 -0.10 -4.04 6.60
N GLY A 58 0.76 -4.31 5.62
CA GLY A 58 1.00 -3.43 4.47
C GLY A 58 -0.13 -3.52 3.45
N LEU A 59 -0.87 -2.44 3.23
CA LEU A 59 -1.93 -2.32 2.24
C LEU A 59 -1.51 -1.32 1.17
N PHE A 60 -1.48 -1.75 -0.09
CA PHE A 60 -1.03 -0.95 -1.22
C PHE A 60 -2.19 -0.65 -2.16
N PHE A 61 -2.68 0.58 -2.17
CA PHE A 61 -3.88 0.97 -2.91
C PHE A 61 -3.53 1.34 -4.35
N LEU A 62 -4.18 0.70 -5.32
CA LEU A 62 -3.85 0.81 -6.73
C LEU A 62 -5.09 1.23 -7.54
N ASN A 63 -4.90 2.17 -8.46
CA ASN A 63 -5.92 2.52 -9.44
C ASN A 63 -5.93 1.49 -10.58
N ALA A 64 -7.02 0.73 -10.66
CA ALA A 64 -7.29 -0.29 -11.66
C ALA A 64 -8.44 0.12 -12.61
N SER A 65 -8.87 1.39 -12.62
CA SER A 65 -9.99 1.87 -13.45
C SER A 65 -9.74 1.71 -14.97
N SER A 66 -8.48 1.59 -15.40
CA SER A 66 -8.14 1.29 -16.80
C SER A 66 -8.43 -0.18 -17.21
N GLY A 67 -8.84 -1.04 -16.27
CA GLY A 67 -9.08 -2.46 -16.49
C GLY A 67 -7.81 -3.31 -16.51
N SER A 68 -6.63 -2.73 -16.29
CA SER A 68 -5.38 -3.48 -16.22
C SER A 68 -4.45 -2.95 -15.13
N LEU A 69 -3.75 -3.87 -14.46
CA LEU A 69 -2.65 -3.57 -13.56
C LEU A 69 -1.38 -4.27 -14.04
N PRO A 70 -0.18 -3.69 -13.83
CA PRO A 70 1.06 -4.36 -14.18
C PRO A 70 1.27 -5.59 -13.28
N MET A 71 1.03 -6.79 -13.80
CA MET A 71 1.10 -8.02 -12.99
C MET A 71 2.46 -8.26 -12.34
N SER A 72 3.56 -7.88 -12.99
CA SER A 72 4.90 -7.96 -12.41
C SER A 72 5.05 -7.06 -11.18
N PHE A 73 4.38 -5.91 -11.15
CA PHE A 73 4.37 -5.03 -9.99
C PHE A 73 3.53 -5.61 -8.85
N VAL A 74 2.33 -6.12 -9.17
CA VAL A 74 1.45 -6.81 -8.20
C VAL A 74 2.17 -8.01 -7.56
N GLN A 75 2.86 -8.82 -8.37
CA GLN A 75 3.66 -9.94 -7.89
C GLN A 75 4.83 -9.49 -7.00
N ALA A 76 5.51 -8.39 -7.37
CA ALA A 76 6.58 -7.83 -6.56
C ALA A 76 6.06 -7.41 -5.18
N LEU A 77 4.92 -6.70 -5.09
CA LEU A 77 4.28 -6.29 -3.83
C LEU A 77 3.96 -7.49 -2.95
N LEU A 78 3.34 -8.53 -3.51
CA LEU A 78 3.03 -9.77 -2.79
C LEU A 78 4.31 -10.45 -2.27
N ALA A 79 5.37 -10.50 -3.08
CA ALA A 79 6.63 -11.13 -2.72
C ALA A 79 7.34 -10.45 -1.53
N ILE A 80 7.12 -9.15 -1.34
CA ILE A 80 7.67 -8.36 -0.23
C ILE A 80 6.70 -8.17 0.94
N GLY A 81 5.56 -8.86 0.95
CA GLY A 81 4.62 -8.87 2.07
C GLY A 81 3.54 -7.78 2.06
N PHE A 82 3.41 -7.00 0.98
CA PHE A 82 2.28 -6.09 0.82
C PHE A 82 1.06 -6.79 0.24
N GLN A 83 -0.12 -6.40 0.70
CA GLN A 83 -1.40 -6.76 0.10
C GLN A 83 -1.81 -5.67 -0.91
N PRO A 84 -1.85 -5.96 -2.22
CA PRO A 84 -2.38 -5.04 -3.21
C PRO A 84 -3.90 -4.91 -3.07
N ILE A 85 -4.40 -3.67 -3.10
CA ILE A 85 -5.83 -3.32 -3.04
C ILE A 85 -6.19 -2.63 -4.36
N PRO A 86 -6.57 -3.40 -5.40
CA PRO A 86 -7.01 -2.83 -6.67
C PRO A 86 -8.38 -2.17 -6.50
N LEU A 87 -8.51 -0.93 -6.96
CA LEU A 87 -9.75 -0.16 -6.91
C LEU A 87 -10.09 0.36 -8.29
N ALA A 88 -11.36 0.25 -8.65
CA ALA A 88 -11.89 0.73 -9.91
C ALA A 88 -13.15 1.57 -9.66
N GLY A 89 -13.37 2.53 -10.54
CA GLY A 89 -14.44 3.51 -10.49
C GLY A 89 -14.45 4.36 -11.76
N ASP A 90 -15.33 5.34 -11.81
CA ASP A 90 -15.49 6.21 -12.97
C ASP A 90 -14.23 7.07 -13.21
N ALA A 91 -14.07 7.56 -14.45
CA ALA A 91 -12.88 8.31 -14.86
C ALA A 91 -12.63 9.60 -14.05
N THR A 92 -13.66 10.14 -13.40
CA THR A 92 -13.58 11.33 -12.55
C THR A 92 -13.35 11.01 -11.07
N GLU A 93 -13.42 9.73 -10.68
CA GLU A 93 -13.29 9.32 -9.29
C GLU A 93 -11.83 9.14 -8.89
N LYS A 94 -11.48 9.74 -7.75
CA LYS A 94 -10.20 9.49 -7.07
C LYS A 94 -10.29 8.20 -6.24
N VAL A 95 -10.35 7.07 -6.94
CA VAL A 95 -10.65 5.76 -6.35
C VAL A 95 -9.67 5.37 -5.24
N VAL A 96 -8.38 5.72 -5.37
CA VAL A 96 -7.38 5.45 -4.33
C VAL A 96 -7.63 6.30 -3.07
N ASP A 97 -7.86 7.61 -3.22
CA ASP A 97 -8.23 8.49 -2.10
C ASP A 97 -9.49 8.00 -1.37
N ILE A 98 -10.51 7.59 -2.13
CA ILE A 98 -11.77 7.06 -1.61
C ILE A 98 -11.50 5.76 -0.84
N GLY A 99 -10.69 4.86 -1.39
CA GLY A 99 -10.33 3.59 -0.76
C GLY A 99 -9.56 3.76 0.54
N ILE A 100 -8.57 4.65 0.56
CA ILE A 100 -7.80 4.97 1.76
C ILE A 100 -8.71 5.55 2.84
N LYS A 101 -9.59 6.51 2.50
CA LYS A 101 -10.54 7.08 3.46
C LYS A 101 -11.46 6.01 4.06
N ARG A 102 -12.04 5.14 3.22
CA ARG A 102 -12.89 4.03 3.70
C ARG A 102 -12.13 3.07 4.61
N MET A 103 -10.85 2.81 4.33
CA MET A 103 -10.01 1.99 5.19
C MET A 103 -9.72 2.69 6.52
N LEU A 104 -9.43 3.99 6.51
CA LEU A 104 -9.24 4.79 7.72
C LEU A 104 -10.50 4.80 8.60
N ASP A 105 -11.68 4.99 8.01
CA ASP A 105 -12.97 4.92 8.71
C ASP A 105 -13.16 3.55 9.37
N ALA A 106 -12.89 2.47 8.62
CA ALA A 106 -12.97 1.11 9.17
C ALA A 106 -11.98 0.88 10.33
N ILE A 107 -10.76 1.40 10.24
CA ILE A 107 -9.78 1.29 11.33
C ILE A 107 -10.20 2.13 12.54
N ALA A 108 -10.78 3.31 12.33
CA ALA A 108 -11.31 4.13 13.41
C ALA A 108 -12.44 3.43 14.18
N GLU A 109 -13.30 2.69 13.46
CA GLU A 109 -14.39 1.91 14.06
C GLU A 109 -13.93 0.64 14.80
N HIS A 110 -12.95 -0.08 14.25
CA HIS A 110 -12.55 -1.42 14.73
C HIS A 110 -11.26 -1.41 15.57
N GLY A 111 -10.55 -0.28 15.61
CA GLY A 111 -9.27 -0.12 16.29
C GLY A 111 -8.07 -0.55 15.45
N GLY A 112 -6.95 0.14 15.67
CA GLY A 112 -5.66 -0.13 15.03
C GLY A 112 -4.80 1.12 14.93
N ASP A 113 -3.49 0.93 14.80
CA ASP A 113 -2.56 2.02 14.51
C ASP A 113 -2.43 2.21 13.00
N VAL A 114 -2.16 3.44 12.56
CA VAL A 114 -2.00 3.75 11.13
C VAL A 114 -0.69 4.46 10.86
N MET A 115 0.03 3.96 9.85
CA MET A 115 1.07 4.70 9.14
C MET A 115 0.59 4.92 7.70
N LEU A 116 0.57 6.17 7.25
CA LEU A 116 0.15 6.54 5.90
C LEU A 116 1.37 6.99 5.09
N ALA A 117 1.57 6.41 3.91
CA ALA A 117 2.57 6.83 2.93
C ALA A 117 1.86 7.32 1.66
N THR A 118 2.06 8.60 1.33
CA THR A 118 1.41 9.31 0.21
C THR A 118 2.41 10.05 -0.65
#